data_AF-A0A2T2RG70-F1
#
_entry.id   AF-A0A2T2RG70-F1
#
_cell.length_a   1.000
_cell.length_b   1.000
_cell.length_c   1.000
_cell.angle_alpha   90.00
_cell.angle_beta   90.00
_cell.angle_gamma   90.00
#
_symmetry.space_group_name_H-M   'P 1'
#
loop_
_entity.id
_entity.type
_entity.pdbx_description
1 polymer ?
#
loop_
_entity_poly.entity_id
_entity_poly.type
_entity_poly.pdbx_seq_one_letter_code
_entity_poly.pdbx_strand_id
1 'polypeptide(L)'
;MDFGAWLMTIARNRVHDHFKSARFRLEAPVEEVFDSPGSSPSRDEPEGATLSREASHAVHAALRQLKGEQAEVLYLRFLQHMNVSETAAIMGKTDGAIKALQYRALKALEQKLPEGVGP
;
A
#
# COMPACT_ATOMS: atom_id res chain seq x y z
N MET A 1 -3.85 -0.52 16.83
CA MET A 1 -3.31 -1.22 15.64
C MET A 1 -1.85 -0.81 15.54
N ASP A 2 -0.90 -1.73 15.31
CA ASP A 2 0.49 -1.29 15.07
C ASP A 2 0.61 -0.64 13.69
N PHE A 3 1.55 0.30 13.55
CA PHE A 3 1.74 1.07 12.32
C PHE A 3 2.09 0.21 11.10
N GLY A 4 2.75 -0.93 11.30
CA GLY A 4 3.07 -1.87 10.23
C GLY A 4 1.83 -2.58 9.67
N ALA A 5 0.90 -2.98 10.53
CA ALA A 5 -0.38 -3.58 10.16
C ALA A 5 -1.28 -2.59 9.41
N TRP A 6 -1.30 -1.33 9.87
CA TRP A 6 -1.96 -0.24 9.14
C TRP A 6 -1.34 -0.03 7.75
N LEU A 7 -0.01 0.05 7.67
CA LEU A 7 0.70 0.21 6.40
C LEU A 7 0.44 -0.95 5.43
N MET A 8 0.35 -2.19 5.94
CA MET A 8 -0.01 -3.36 5.14
C MET A 8 -1.44 -3.27 4.59
N THR A 9 -2.36 -2.65 5.33
CA THR A 9 -3.74 -2.38 4.86
C THR A 9 -3.69 -1.42 3.67
N ILE A 10 -2.93 -0.33 3.78
CA ILE A 10 -2.73 0.63 2.68
C ILE A 10 -2.10 -0.05 1.45
N ALA A 11 -1.06 -0.88 1.65
CA ALA A 11 -0.41 -1.59 0.56
C ALA A 11 -1.36 -2.56 -0.17
N ARG A 12 -2.18 -3.31 0.58
CA ARG A 12 -3.19 -4.23 0.04
C ARG A 12 -4.27 -3.52 -0.77
N ASN A 13 -4.72 -2.36 -0.30
CA ASN A 13 -5.69 -1.54 -1.02
C ASN A 13 -5.16 -1.12 -2.39
N ARG A 14 -3.86 -0.86 -2.53
CA ARG A 14 -3.25 -0.53 -3.82
C ARG A 14 -3.23 -1.70 -4.80
N VAL A 15 -2.97 -2.92 -4.32
CA VAL A 15 -3.04 -4.13 -5.14
C VAL A 15 -4.46 -4.29 -5.67
N HIS A 16 -5.46 -4.17 -4.79
CA HIS A 16 -6.86 -4.24 -5.17
C HIS A 16 -7.27 -3.13 -6.15
N ASP A 17 -6.84 -1.88 -5.93
CA ASP A 17 -7.10 -0.75 -6.84
C ASP A 17 -6.45 -0.95 -8.21
N HIS A 18 -5.25 -1.52 -8.26
CA HIS A 18 -4.57 -1.81 -9.52
C HIS A 18 -5.30 -2.90 -10.32
N PHE A 19 -5.76 -3.98 -9.66
CA PHE A 19 -6.55 -5.03 -10.29
C PHE A 19 -7.96 -4.57 -10.67
N LYS A 20 -8.64 -3.78 -9.82
CA LYS A 20 -9.96 -3.20 -10.12
C LYS A 20 -9.88 -2.25 -11.30
N SER A 21 -8.89 -1.35 -11.32
CA SER A 21 -8.66 -0.42 -12.44
C SER A 21 -8.23 -1.14 -13.71
N ALA A 22 -7.41 -2.19 -13.61
CA ALA A 22 -7.01 -3.00 -14.77
C ALA A 22 -8.22 -3.75 -15.34
N ARG A 23 -9.06 -4.36 -14.49
CA ARG A 23 -10.27 -5.05 -14.90
C ARG A 23 -11.33 -4.11 -15.48
N PHE A 24 -11.56 -2.94 -14.88
CA PHE A 24 -12.45 -1.91 -15.43
C PHE A 24 -11.97 -1.36 -16.78
N ARG A 25 -10.64 -1.25 -16.98
CA ARG A 25 -10.06 -0.84 -18.28
C ARG A 25 -10.13 -1.95 -19.33
N LEU A 26 -10.06 -3.22 -18.93
CA LEU A 26 -10.18 -4.38 -19.83
C LEU A 26 -11.63 -4.68 -20.23
N GLU A 27 -12.60 -4.34 -19.36
CA GLU A 27 -14.04 -4.43 -19.65
C GLU A 27 -14.57 -3.24 -20.48
N ALA A 28 -13.72 -2.30 -20.90
CA ALA A 28 -14.10 -1.17 -21.75
C ALA A 28 -13.58 -1.27 -23.20
N PRO A 29 -14.19 -2.11 -24.04
CA PRO A 29 -14.33 -1.84 -25.46
C PRO A 29 -15.81 -1.70 -25.83
N VAL A 30 -16.20 -0.46 -26.16
CA VAL A 30 -17.29 0.00 -27.05
C VAL A 30 -18.70 -0.62 -26.90
N GLU A 31 -19.66 0.30 -26.91
CA GLU A 31 -21.07 0.15 -27.26
C GLU A 31 -22.11 -0.08 -26.14
N GLU A 32 -22.96 0.95 -26.08
CA GLU A 32 -24.40 0.93 -25.82
C GLU A 32 -24.93 0.65 -24.41
N VAL A 33 -25.59 1.71 -23.92
CA VAL A 33 -26.65 1.75 -22.93
C VAL A 33 -27.47 0.46 -22.93
N PHE A 34 -27.29 -0.37 -21.90
CA PHE A 34 -28.35 -1.23 -21.41
C PHE A 34 -28.46 -1.08 -19.89
N ASP A 35 -29.56 -0.44 -19.52
CA ASP A 35 -30.13 -0.42 -18.18
C ASP A 35 -30.43 -1.87 -17.74
N SER A 36 -29.82 -2.32 -16.64
CA SER A 36 -30.28 -3.49 -15.92
C SER A 36 -29.86 -3.40 -14.45
N PRO A 37 -30.80 -3.34 -13.49
CA PRO A 37 -30.53 -3.14 -12.08
C PRO A 37 -30.27 -4.50 -11.41
N GLY A 38 -29.03 -4.79 -11.05
CA GLY A 38 -28.75 -6.11 -10.50
C GLY A 38 -27.32 -6.39 -10.09
N SER A 39 -26.67 -5.47 -9.38
CA SER A 39 -25.52 -5.81 -8.52
C SER A 39 -25.35 -4.72 -7.47
N SER A 40 -25.88 -4.98 -6.28
CA SER A 40 -25.71 -4.13 -5.09
C SER A 40 -24.21 -3.83 -4.88
N PRO A 41 -23.79 -2.55 -4.85
CA PRO A 41 -22.50 -2.17 -4.31
C PRO A 41 -22.65 -2.14 -2.79
N SER A 42 -22.59 -3.29 -2.14
CA SER A 42 -22.55 -3.35 -0.68
C SER A 42 -21.16 -3.77 -0.24
N ARG A 43 -20.34 -2.76 0.08
CA ARG A 43 -19.51 -2.64 1.30
C ARG A 43 -18.20 -1.88 1.11
N ASP A 44 -18.23 -0.77 0.39
CA ASP A 44 -17.27 0.32 0.62
C ASP A 44 -18.06 1.63 0.50
N GLU A 45 -18.34 2.25 1.64
CA GLU A 45 -18.87 3.61 1.66
C GLU A 45 -17.93 4.51 0.83
N PRO A 46 -18.46 5.43 0.02
CA PRO A 46 -17.65 6.35 -0.79
C PRO A 46 -16.59 7.09 0.05
N GLU A 47 -16.89 7.32 1.33
CA GLU A 47 -16.02 7.97 2.32
C GLU A 47 -14.81 7.12 2.69
N GLY A 48 -14.99 5.82 2.97
CA GLY A 48 -13.91 4.90 3.32
C GLY A 48 -12.94 4.64 2.16
N ALA A 49 -13.46 4.56 0.92
CA ALA A 49 -12.64 4.46 -0.28
C ALA A 49 -11.84 5.76 -0.54
N THR A 50 -12.41 6.92 -0.25
CA THR A 50 -11.74 8.22 -0.42
C THR A 50 -10.62 8.42 0.60
N LEU A 51 -10.88 8.14 1.88
CA LEU A 51 -9.89 8.21 2.96
C LEU A 51 -8.70 7.28 2.70
N SER A 52 -8.96 6.08 2.17
CA SER A 52 -7.93 5.12 1.77
C SER A 52 -7.04 5.64 0.63
N ARG A 53 -7.59 6.38 -0.34
CA ARG A 53 -6.83 6.96 -1.45
C ARG A 53 -5.92 8.10 -0.99
N GLU A 54 -6.41 8.98 -0.12
CA GLU A 54 -5.63 10.07 0.47
C GLU A 54 -4.47 9.53 1.31
N ALA A 55 -4.75 8.56 2.19
CA ALA A 55 -3.73 7.88 2.97
C ALA A 55 -2.69 7.17 2.07
N SER A 56 -3.14 6.53 1.00
CA SER A 56 -2.25 5.89 0.01
C SER A 56 -1.33 6.89 -0.68
N HIS A 57 -1.85 8.06 -1.08
CA HIS A 57 -1.05 9.14 -1.66
C HIS A 57 -0.03 9.70 -0.68
N ALA A 58 -0.43 9.93 0.57
CA ALA A 58 0.46 10.42 1.63
C ALA A 58 1.58 9.41 1.93
N VAL A 59 1.26 8.11 2.06
CA VAL A 59 2.25 7.04 2.22
C VAL A 59 3.22 6.99 1.04
N HIS A 60 2.72 7.09 -0.20
CA HIS A 60 3.59 7.09 -1.37
C HIS A 60 4.51 8.32 -1.42
N ALA A 61 3.98 9.50 -1.09
CA ALA A 61 4.79 10.72 -1.00
C ALA A 61 5.86 10.61 0.09
N ALA A 62 5.54 10.01 1.24
CA ALA A 62 6.47 9.80 2.34
C ALA A 62 7.54 8.73 2.02
N LEU A 63 7.17 7.63 1.34
CA LEU A 63 8.10 6.61 0.86
C LEU A 63 9.14 7.20 -0.13
N ARG A 64 8.73 8.11 -1.02
CA ARG A 64 9.66 8.82 -1.93
C ARG A 64 10.67 9.71 -1.20
N GLN A 65 10.39 10.09 0.04
CA GLN A 65 11.30 10.88 0.87
C GLN A 65 12.20 10.02 1.75
N LEU A 66 11.93 8.72 1.88
CA LEU A 66 12.87 7.79 2.50
C LEU A 66 14.04 7.58 1.53
N LYS A 67 15.26 7.58 2.07
CA LYS A 67 16.48 7.44 1.28
C LYS A 67 17.12 6.07 1.53
N GLY A 68 17.73 5.52 0.49
CA GLY A 68 18.54 4.31 0.54
C GLY A 68 17.78 3.10 1.10
N GLU A 69 18.45 2.36 1.98
CA GLU A 69 18.00 1.04 2.43
C GLU A 69 16.65 1.08 3.20
N GLN A 70 16.26 2.23 3.77
CA GLN A 70 14.98 2.37 4.46
C GLN A 70 13.78 2.30 3.50
N ALA A 71 13.87 2.95 2.34
CA ALA A 71 12.81 2.88 1.34
C ALA A 71 12.74 1.47 0.75
N GLU A 72 13.90 0.89 0.46
CA GLU A 72 14.04 -0.43 -0.15
C GLU A 72 13.48 -1.53 0.75
N VAL A 73 13.79 -1.53 2.06
CA VAL A 73 13.25 -2.54 2.97
C VAL A 73 11.71 -2.46 3.04
N LEU A 74 11.12 -1.26 3.06
CA LEU A 74 9.66 -1.12 3.12
C LEU A 74 9.00 -1.53 1.80
N TYR A 75 9.63 -1.22 0.67
CA TYR A 75 9.17 -1.66 -0.63
C TYR A 75 9.09 -3.19 -0.72
N LEU A 76 10.18 -3.88 -0.38
CA LEU A 76 10.24 -5.34 -0.44
C LEU A 76 9.27 -5.99 0.54
N ARG A 77 9.19 -5.47 1.78
CA ARG A 77 8.35 -6.06 2.84
C ARG A 77 6.85 -5.83 2.66
N PHE A 78 6.44 -4.65 2.18
CA PHE A 78 5.03 -4.26 2.20
C PHE A 78 4.41 -4.19 0.81
N LEU A 79 5.15 -3.81 -0.23
CA LEU A 79 4.64 -3.74 -1.60
C LEU A 79 4.88 -5.03 -2.39
N GLN A 80 6.02 -5.68 -2.17
CA GLN A 80 6.34 -6.97 -2.80
C GLN A 80 5.98 -8.18 -1.93
N HIS A 81 5.44 -7.94 -0.73
CA HIS A 81 5.01 -8.98 0.22
C HIS A 81 6.08 -10.02 0.58
N MET A 82 7.36 -9.64 0.50
CA MET A 82 8.46 -10.54 0.80
C MET A 82 8.60 -10.76 2.31
N ASN A 83 9.07 -11.93 2.71
CA ASN A 83 9.41 -12.21 4.09
C ASN A 83 10.79 -11.67 4.47
N VAL A 84 11.16 -11.78 5.75
CA VAL A 84 12.44 -11.25 6.28
C VAL A 84 13.63 -11.84 5.53
N SER A 85 13.64 -13.16 5.36
CA SER A 85 14.78 -13.90 4.82
C SER A 85 14.94 -13.67 3.32
N GLU A 86 13.84 -13.58 2.56
CA GLU A 86 13.90 -13.21 1.14
C GLU A 86 14.42 -11.77 0.95
N THR A 87 13.98 -10.85 1.80
CA THR A 87 14.45 -9.46 1.78
C THR A 87 15.92 -9.38 2.16
N ALA A 88 16.35 -10.17 3.14
CA ALA A 88 17.75 -10.27 3.57
C ALA A 88 18.64 -10.76 2.42
N ALA A 89 18.18 -11.77 1.68
CA ALA A 89 18.87 -12.28 0.50
C ALA A 89 19.01 -11.21 -0.60
N ILE A 90 17.94 -10.47 -0.92
CA ILE A 90 17.99 -9.40 -1.94
C ILE A 90 18.92 -8.26 -1.52
N MET A 91 18.83 -7.81 -0.26
CA MET A 91 19.58 -6.65 0.23
C MET A 91 21.02 -7.00 0.67
N GLY A 92 21.44 -8.27 0.56
CA GLY A 92 22.76 -8.73 0.99
C GLY A 92 23.01 -8.54 2.50
N LYS A 93 21.99 -8.76 3.33
CA LYS A 93 22.00 -8.49 4.78
C LYS A 93 21.58 -9.73 5.58
N THR A 94 21.72 -9.67 6.89
CA THR A 94 21.19 -10.70 7.80
C THR A 94 19.73 -10.40 8.16
N ASP A 95 18.96 -11.43 8.53
CA ASP A 95 17.59 -11.29 9.01
C ASP A 95 17.46 -10.30 10.18
N GLY A 96 18.44 -10.31 11.11
CA GLY A 96 18.50 -9.36 12.22
C GLY A 96 18.67 -7.91 11.74
N ALA A 97 19.55 -7.69 10.75
CA ALA A 97 19.74 -6.37 10.15
C ALA A 97 18.47 -5.90 9.42
N ILE A 98 17.76 -6.78 8.72
CA ILE A 98 16.47 -6.45 8.09
C ILE A 98 15.41 -6.07 9.12
N LYS A 99 15.26 -6.83 10.21
CA LYS A 99 14.30 -6.48 11.28
C LYS A 99 14.60 -5.11 11.89
N ALA A 100 15.86 -4.82 12.18
CA ALA A 100 16.29 -3.53 12.71
C ALA A 100 16.06 -2.39 11.71
N LEU A 101 16.40 -2.60 10.44
CA LEU A 101 16.22 -1.63 9.36
C LEU A 101 14.74 -1.36 9.12
N GLN A 102 13.90 -2.39 9.07
CA GLN A 102 12.45 -2.27 8.94
C GLN A 102 11.87 -1.45 10.08
N TYR A 103 12.25 -1.71 11.34
CA TYR A 103 11.78 -0.94 12.48
C TYR A 103 12.13 0.56 12.34
N ARG A 104 13.39 0.88 12.02
CA ARG A 104 13.85 2.26 11.82
C ARG A 104 13.13 2.93 10.64
N ALA A 105 12.92 2.20 9.55
CA ALA A 105 12.23 2.70 8.37
C ALA A 105 10.75 2.99 8.64
N LEU A 106 10.06 2.13 9.40
CA LEU A 106 8.67 2.38 9.82
C LEU A 106 8.58 3.64 10.69
N LYS A 107 9.50 3.82 11.65
CA LYS A 107 9.56 5.03 12.48
C LYS A 107 9.84 6.29 11.66
N ALA A 108 10.76 6.21 10.69
CA ALA A 108 11.04 7.32 9.79
C ALA A 108 9.86 7.65 8.87
N LEU A 109 9.10 6.64 8.43
CA LEU A 109 7.90 6.82 7.62
C LEU A 109 6.80 7.51 8.43
N GLU A 110 6.54 7.05 9.64
CA GLU A 110 5.57 7.63 10.58
C GLU A 110 5.82 9.12 10.80
N GLN A 111 7.08 9.53 11.01
CA GLN A 111 7.48 10.93 11.18
C GLN A 111 7.31 11.81 9.93
N LYS A 112 7.17 11.20 8.74
CA LYS A 112 7.05 11.91 7.46
C LYS A 112 5.61 12.01 6.97
N LEU A 113 4.68 11.32 7.62
CA LEU A 113 3.27 11.39 7.28
C LEU A 113 2.65 12.69 7.83
N PRO A 114 1.69 13.29 7.11
CA PRO A 114 0.86 14.35 7.65
C PRO A 114 0.07 13.87 8.87
N GLU A 115 -0.24 14.79 9.79
CA GLU A 115 -1.11 14.49 10.94
C GLU A 115 -2.47 13.96 10.48
N GLY A 116 -3.01 12.97 11.20
CA GLY A 116 -4.32 12.37 10.94
C GLY A 116 -4.36 11.30 9.83
N VAL A 117 -3.23 11.00 9.17
CA VAL A 117 -3.18 9.98 8.11
C VAL A 117 -3.01 8.56 8.67
N GLY A 118 -2.34 8.41 9.81
CA GLY A 118 -2.05 7.12 10.46
C GLY A 118 -2.84 6.89 11.75
N PRO A 119 -2.67 5.71 12.37
CA PRO A 119 -3.26 5.39 13.69
C PRO A 119 -2.70 6.25 14.83
#